data_AF-A0A522QGE0-F1
#
_entry.id   AF-A0A522QGE0-F1
#
_cell.length_a   1.000
_cell.length_b   1.000
_cell.length_c   1.000
_cell.angle_alpha   90.00
_cell.angle_beta   90.00
_cell.angle_gamma   90.00
#
_symmetry.space_group_name_H-M   'P 1'
#
loop_
_entity.id
_entity.type
_entity.pdbx_description
1 polymer ?
#
loop_
_entity_poly.entity_id
_entity_poly.type
_entity_poly.pdbx_seq_one_letter_code
_entity_poly.pdbx_strand_id
1 'polypeptide(L)'
;VAIGACVSDALVAARTVGSAGYTVRVVDPRWVQPVDPALTELARRARLVVTVEDGLAAGGAGARTGQAIAEAGVDVPARHIGVPREFPEHGTVSDVRAWAGLTAAGIGRRIVEWAALVDHAAQPVSTTATNGRRQGPCASSS
;
A
#
# COMPACT_ATOMS: atom_id res chain seq x y z
N VAL A 1 -9.02 1.21 -3.53
CA VAL A 1 -9.94 0.59 -4.50
C VAL A 1 -10.36 -0.76 -3.94
N ALA A 2 -11.65 -0.95 -3.63
CA ALA A 2 -12.15 -2.21 -3.08
C ALA A 2 -13.11 -2.84 -4.08
N ILE A 3 -13.03 -4.16 -4.27
CA ILE A 3 -13.78 -4.86 -5.31
C ILE A 3 -14.70 -5.89 -4.66
N GLY A 4 -15.97 -5.91 -5.08
CA GLY A 4 -16.96 -6.91 -4.67
C GLY A 4 -17.17 -6.95 -3.15
N ALA A 5 -17.11 -8.15 -2.57
CA ALA A 5 -17.38 -8.38 -1.15
C ALA A 5 -16.42 -7.64 -0.19
N CYS A 6 -15.27 -7.16 -0.66
CA CYS A 6 -14.30 -6.44 0.15
C CYS A 6 -14.69 -4.97 0.41
N VAL A 7 -15.70 -4.42 -0.26
CA VAL A 7 -16.09 -3.00 -0.11
C VAL A 7 -16.53 -2.68 1.31
N SER A 8 -17.34 -3.54 1.93
CA SER A 8 -17.83 -3.33 3.30
C SER A 8 -16.68 -3.30 4.31
N ASP A 9 -15.77 -4.27 4.23
CA ASP A 9 -14.56 -4.33 5.08
C ASP A 9 -13.65 -3.11 4.86
N ALA A 10 -13.48 -2.67 3.62
CA ALA A 10 -12.67 -1.50 3.29
C ALA A 10 -13.25 -0.19 3.85
N LEU A 11 -14.58 -0.03 3.84
CA LEU A 11 -15.24 1.12 4.45
C LEU A 11 -15.07 1.14 5.98
N VAL A 12 -15.10 -0.02 6.64
CA VAL A 12 -14.81 -0.14 8.08
C VAL A 12 -13.34 0.18 8.34
N ALA A 13 -12.43 -0.41 7.57
CA ALA A 13 -10.99 -0.16 7.67
C ALA A 13 -10.65 1.33 7.50
N ALA A 14 -11.27 2.01 6.53
CA ALA A 14 -11.06 3.43 6.27
C ALA A 14 -11.38 4.31 7.49
N ARG A 15 -12.40 3.97 8.30
CA ARG A 15 -12.70 4.69 9.53
C ARG A 15 -11.60 4.51 10.58
N THR A 16 -11.15 3.28 10.78
CA THR A 16 -10.05 2.96 11.72
C THR A 16 -8.75 3.65 11.31
N VAL A 17 -8.43 3.62 10.01
CA VAL A 17 -7.25 4.32 9.45
C VAL A 17 -7.39 5.84 9.60
N GLY A 18 -8.60 6.38 9.45
CA GLY A 18 -8.93 7.78 9.74
C GLY A 18 -8.58 8.18 11.18
N SER A 19 -8.90 7.34 12.16
CA SER A 19 -8.52 7.57 13.56
C SER A 19 -7.00 7.56 13.80
N ALA A 20 -6.21 6.98 12.89
CA ALA A 20 -4.76 7.00 12.91
C ALA A 20 -4.16 8.25 12.20
N GLY A 21 -4.99 9.20 11.76
CA GLY A 21 -4.55 10.46 11.17
C GLY A 21 -4.48 10.48 9.63
N TYR A 22 -4.97 9.44 8.96
CA TYR A 22 -4.91 9.32 7.50
C TYR A 22 -6.28 9.56 6.84
N THR A 23 -6.34 10.47 5.86
CA THR A 23 -7.54 10.64 5.04
C THR A 23 -7.62 9.55 3.98
N VAL A 24 -8.65 8.70 4.04
CA VAL A 24 -8.85 7.57 3.12
C VAL A 24 -10.07 7.81 2.23
N ARG A 25 -9.90 7.59 0.92
CA ARG A 25 -11.00 7.49 -0.05
C ARG A 25 -11.16 6.05 -0.48
N VAL A 26 -12.36 5.49 -0.27
CA VAL A 26 -12.72 4.16 -0.78
C VAL A 26 -13.47 4.32 -2.10
N VAL A 27 -13.08 3.54 -3.10
CA VAL A 27 -13.70 3.52 -4.42
C VAL A 27 -14.01 2.09 -4.79
N ASP A 28 -15.27 1.82 -5.12
CA ASP A 28 -15.73 0.60 -5.77
C ASP A 28 -15.88 0.90 -7.26
N PRO A 29 -15.04 0.33 -8.14
CA PRO A 29 -15.11 0.61 -9.57
C PRO A 29 -16.29 -0.09 -10.25
N ARG A 30 -17.07 -0.90 -9.51
CA ARG A 30 -18.07 -1.85 -10.01
C ARG A 30 -17.42 -2.93 -10.88
N TRP A 31 -16.83 -2.58 -12.02
CA TRP A 31 -16.16 -3.51 -12.94
C TRP A 31 -14.63 -3.35 -12.89
N VAL A 32 -13.91 -4.45 -13.06
CA VAL A 32 -12.45 -4.49 -12.95
C VAL A 32 -11.73 -4.31 -14.27
N GLN A 33 -12.39 -4.64 -15.38
CA GLN A 33 -11.86 -4.54 -16.74
C GLN A 33 -12.98 -4.10 -17.71
N PRO A 34 -12.71 -3.15 -18.62
CA PRO A 34 -11.49 -2.31 -18.67
C PRO A 34 -11.36 -1.43 -17.40
N VAL A 35 -10.13 -1.03 -17.05
CA VAL A 35 -9.90 -0.12 -15.90
C VAL A 35 -10.47 1.25 -16.24
N ASP A 36 -11.35 1.78 -15.37
CA ASP A 36 -11.92 3.12 -15.54
C ASP A 36 -10.81 4.19 -15.45
N PRO A 37 -10.62 5.05 -16.47
CA PRO A 37 -9.67 6.16 -16.44
C PRO A 37 -9.84 7.11 -15.24
N ALA A 38 -11.05 7.22 -14.66
CA ALA A 38 -11.26 8.00 -13.46
C ALA A 38 -10.42 7.48 -12.27
N LEU A 39 -10.09 6.19 -12.22
CA LEU A 39 -9.23 5.63 -11.18
C LEU A 39 -7.80 6.16 -11.28
N THR A 40 -7.26 6.36 -12.49
CA THR A 40 -5.90 6.87 -12.66
C THR A 40 -5.84 8.35 -12.28
N GLU A 41 -6.89 9.13 -12.57
CA GLU A 41 -7.00 10.53 -12.13
C GLU A 41 -7.14 10.67 -10.60
N LEU A 42 -7.83 9.73 -9.96
CA LEU A 42 -7.87 9.65 -8.50
C LEU A 42 -6.50 9.26 -7.93
N ALA A 43 -5.79 8.33 -8.57
CA ALA A 43 -4.47 7.88 -8.16
C ALA A 43 -3.44 9.01 -8.18
N ARG A 44 -3.50 9.93 -9.16
CA ARG A 44 -2.62 11.13 -9.23
C ARG A 44 -2.66 12.02 -7.98
N ARG A 45 -3.79 12.00 -7.25
CA ARG A 45 -4.02 12.83 -6.07
C ARG A 45 -3.77 12.07 -4.76
N ALA A 46 -3.45 10.78 -4.85
CA ALA A 46 -3.20 9.92 -3.71
C ALA A 46 -1.70 9.84 -3.41
N ARG A 47 -1.36 9.67 -2.13
CA ARG A 47 0.02 9.36 -1.71
C ARG A 47 0.31 7.86 -1.72
N LEU A 48 -0.75 7.05 -1.67
CA LEU A 48 -0.73 5.59 -1.65
C LEU A 48 -2.03 5.08 -2.28
N VAL A 49 -1.94 4.13 -3.21
CA VAL A 49 -3.08 3.40 -3.75
C VAL A 49 -3.04 1.97 -3.20
N VAL A 50 -4.13 1.57 -2.54
CA VAL A 50 -4.32 0.19 -2.07
C VAL A 50 -5.51 -0.43 -2.79
N THR A 51 -5.31 -1.59 -3.40
CA THR A 51 -6.40 -2.41 -3.93
C THR A 51 -6.75 -3.54 -2.98
N VAL A 52 -8.03 -3.87 -2.84
CA VAL A 52 -8.51 -4.97 -2.01
C VAL A 52 -9.52 -5.81 -2.79
N GLU A 53 -9.24 -7.09 -2.96
CA GLU A 53 -10.11 -8.03 -3.68
C GLU A 53 -10.14 -9.42 -3.03
N ASP A 54 -11.28 -10.12 -3.18
CA ASP A 54 -11.42 -11.54 -2.85
C ASP A 54 -10.98 -12.40 -4.05
N GLY A 55 -9.76 -12.12 -4.51
CA GLY A 55 -9.10 -12.70 -5.66
C GLY A 55 -7.60 -12.68 -5.46
N LEU A 56 -6.81 -13.11 -6.44
CA LEU A 56 -5.36 -13.21 -6.28
C LEU A 56 -4.70 -11.84 -6.07
N ALA A 57 -3.91 -11.69 -5.01
CA ALA A 57 -3.12 -10.47 -4.78
C ALA A 57 -2.14 -10.18 -5.94
N ALA A 58 -1.56 -11.24 -6.51
CA ALA A 58 -0.59 -11.17 -7.61
C ALA A 58 -1.24 -11.67 -8.92
N GLY A 59 -1.36 -10.77 -9.89
CA GLY A 59 -1.99 -11.04 -11.20
C GLY A 59 -3.52 -10.94 -11.21
N GLY A 60 -4.15 -10.50 -10.11
CA GLY A 60 -5.59 -10.20 -10.05
C GLY A 60 -5.96 -8.82 -10.59
N ALA A 61 -7.19 -8.40 -10.31
CA ALA A 61 -7.71 -7.11 -10.77
C ALA A 61 -6.95 -5.92 -10.16
N GLY A 62 -6.48 -6.06 -8.93
CA GLY A 62 -5.66 -5.09 -8.23
C GLY A 62 -4.34 -4.86 -8.95
N ALA A 63 -3.64 -5.94 -9.32
CA ALA A 63 -2.39 -5.87 -10.07
C ALA A 63 -2.58 -5.19 -11.43
N ARG A 64 -3.67 -5.52 -12.15
CA ARG A 64 -3.99 -4.87 -13.43
C ARG A 64 -4.35 -3.39 -13.26
N THR A 65 -5.01 -3.02 -12.17
CA THR A 65 -5.26 -1.60 -11.81
C THR A 65 -3.94 -0.86 -11.58
N GLY A 66 -2.99 -1.47 -10.84
CA GLY A 66 -1.65 -0.91 -10.63
C GLY A 66 -0.89 -0.72 -11.94
N GLN A 67 -0.98 -1.69 -12.86
CA GLN A 67 -0.40 -1.57 -14.19
C GLN A 67 -1.05 -0.43 -14.99
N ALA A 68 -2.37 -0.27 -14.95
CA ALA A 68 -3.05 0.83 -15.66
C ALA A 68 -2.68 2.22 -15.11
N ILE A 69 -2.47 2.34 -13.80
CA ILE A 69 -1.98 3.56 -13.15
C ILE A 69 -0.56 3.90 -13.67
N ALA A 70 0.33 2.91 -13.74
CA ALA A 70 1.67 3.10 -14.29
C ALA A 70 1.66 3.43 -15.78
N GLU A 71 0.84 2.75 -16.59
CA GLU A 71 0.65 3.03 -18.03
C GLU A 71 0.14 4.47 -18.27
N ALA A 72 -0.62 5.04 -17.34
CA ALA A 72 -1.06 6.43 -17.38
C ALA A 72 0.02 7.44 -16.93
N GLY A 73 1.24 7.00 -16.64
CA GLY A 73 2.35 7.86 -16.20
C GLY A 73 2.13 8.43 -14.79
N VAL A 74 1.42 7.70 -13.92
CA VAL A 74 1.22 8.08 -12.51
C VAL A 74 2.20 7.31 -11.65
N ASP A 75 3.17 8.02 -11.07
CA ASP A 75 4.14 7.45 -10.13
C ASP A 75 3.63 7.58 -8.69
N VAL A 76 2.80 6.61 -8.29
CA VAL A 76 2.26 6.51 -6.92
C VAL A 76 2.52 5.10 -6.39
N PRO A 77 2.95 4.95 -5.13
CA PRO A 77 3.05 3.64 -4.50
C PRO A 77 1.72 2.89 -4.59
N ALA A 78 1.74 1.72 -5.24
CA ALA A 78 0.61 0.82 -5.35
C ALA A 78 0.86 -0.44 -4.52
N ARG A 79 -0.16 -0.87 -3.76
CA ARG A 79 -0.14 -2.09 -2.93
C ARG A 79 -1.43 -2.88 -3.15
N HIS A 80 -1.31 -4.21 -3.08
CA HIS A 80 -2.41 -5.12 -3.39
C HIS A 80 -2.67 -6.04 -2.21
N ILE A 81 -3.91 -6.03 -1.73
CA ILE A 81 -4.43 -6.96 -0.74
C ILE A 81 -5.36 -7.92 -1.48
N GLY A 82 -5.04 -9.20 -1.40
CA GLY A 82 -5.81 -10.27 -2.01
C GLY A 82 -5.36 -11.62 -1.45
N VAL A 83 -5.92 -12.68 -1.98
CA VAL A 83 -5.56 -14.06 -1.65
C VAL A 83 -4.13 -14.35 -2.14
N PRO A 84 -3.24 -14.88 -1.28
CA PRO A 84 -1.91 -15.37 -1.68
C PRO A 84 -1.98 -16.48 -2.74
N ARG A 85 -0.86 -16.74 -3.45
CA ARG A 85 -0.74 -17.87 -4.38
C ARG A 85 -0.40 -19.18 -3.65
N GLU A 86 -1.14 -19.44 -2.59
CA GLU A 86 -0.97 -20.58 -1.69
C GLU A 86 -2.36 -21.10 -1.33
N PHE A 87 -2.45 -22.40 -1.06
CA PHE A 87 -3.71 -22.97 -0.60
C PHE A 87 -3.88 -22.76 0.91
N PRO A 88 -5.02 -22.25 1.38
CA PRO A 88 -5.30 -22.19 2.79
C PRO A 88 -5.52 -23.60 3.35
N GLU A 89 -5.38 -23.76 4.66
CA GLU A 89 -5.91 -24.93 5.34
C GLU A 89 -7.44 -24.97 5.25
N HIS A 90 -8.02 -26.14 5.48
CA HIS A 90 -9.47 -26.29 5.51
C HIS A 90 -10.05 -25.45 6.66
N GLY A 91 -11.03 -24.63 6.35
CA GLY A 91 -11.69 -23.76 7.31
C GLY A 91 -12.94 -23.15 6.73
N THR A 92 -13.61 -22.31 7.51
CA THR A 92 -14.74 -21.54 7.01
C THR A 92 -14.26 -20.44 6.06
N VAL A 93 -15.18 -19.85 5.29
CA VAL A 93 -14.87 -18.68 4.45
C VAL A 93 -14.29 -17.53 5.28
N SER A 94 -14.77 -17.36 6.52
CA SER A 94 -14.25 -16.35 7.46
C SER A 94 -12.79 -16.62 7.82
N ASP A 95 -12.43 -17.89 8.05
CA ASP A 95 -11.06 -18.28 8.40
C ASP A 95 -10.10 -18.01 7.22
N VAL A 96 -10.52 -18.38 6.01
CA VAL A 96 -9.74 -18.14 4.78
C VAL A 96 -9.54 -16.64 4.54
N ARG A 97 -10.59 -15.83 4.72
CA ARG A 97 -10.48 -14.36 4.59
C ARG A 97 -9.58 -13.76 5.66
N ALA A 98 -9.67 -14.23 6.91
CA ALA A 98 -8.80 -13.78 7.98
C ALA A 98 -7.33 -14.11 7.69
N TRP A 99 -7.06 -15.33 7.24
CA TRP A 99 -5.73 -15.78 6.81
C TRP A 99 -5.16 -14.92 5.66
N ALA A 100 -5.97 -14.61 4.65
CA ALA A 100 -5.56 -13.72 3.55
C ALA A 100 -5.40 -12.24 3.97
N GLY A 101 -5.87 -11.88 5.17
CA GLY A 101 -5.91 -10.50 5.67
C GLY A 101 -7.03 -9.66 5.06
N LEU A 102 -8.08 -10.30 4.55
CA LEU A 102 -9.28 -9.70 3.93
C LEU A 102 -10.37 -9.38 4.96
N THR A 103 -9.98 -8.95 6.16
CA THR A 103 -10.87 -8.44 7.21
C THR A 103 -10.66 -6.93 7.35
N ALA A 104 -11.66 -6.21 7.84
CA ALA A 104 -11.51 -4.77 8.12
C ALA A 104 -10.25 -4.44 8.96
N ALA A 105 -9.95 -5.24 9.98
CA ALA A 105 -8.77 -5.07 10.82
C ALA A 105 -7.47 -5.36 10.04
N GLY A 106 -7.41 -6.44 9.26
CA GLY A 106 -6.25 -6.80 8.45
C GLY A 106 -5.94 -5.76 7.36
N ILE A 107 -6.99 -5.27 6.69
CA ILE A 107 -6.90 -4.21 5.68
C ILE A 107 -6.38 -2.93 6.32
N GLY A 108 -7.00 -2.48 7.41
CA GLY A 108 -6.62 -1.24 8.09
C GLY A 108 -5.17 -1.25 8.57
N ARG A 109 -4.74 -2.37 9.18
CA ARG A 109 -3.36 -2.55 9.63
C ARG A 109 -2.35 -2.39 8.48
N ARG A 110 -2.55 -3.11 7.37
CA ARG A 110 -1.67 -3.02 6.19
C ARG A 110 -1.62 -1.60 5.61
N ILE A 111 -2.77 -0.91 5.55
CA ILE A 111 -2.82 0.48 5.07
C ILE A 111 -1.97 1.40 5.95
N VAL A 112 -2.10 1.32 7.29
CA VAL A 112 -1.30 2.14 8.22
C VAL A 112 0.19 1.83 8.09
N GLU A 113 0.56 0.55 8.06
CA GLU A 113 1.96 0.12 7.87
C GLU A 113 2.57 0.73 6.59
N TRP A 114 1.87 0.65 5.46
CA TRP A 114 2.35 1.22 4.21
C TRP A 114 2.32 2.74 4.17
N ALA A 115 1.31 3.37 4.77
CA ALA A 115 1.23 4.83 4.81
C ALA A 115 2.40 5.42 5.62
N ALA A 116 2.75 4.81 6.76
CA ALA A 116 3.92 5.20 7.54
C ALA A 116 5.23 5.08 6.74
N LEU A 117 5.40 4.00 5.95
CA LEU A 117 6.56 3.85 5.08
C LEU A 117 6.63 4.93 3.99
N VAL A 118 5.50 5.29 3.40
CA VAL A 118 5.41 6.39 2.41
C VAL A 118 5.73 7.73 3.07
N ASP A 119 5.26 7.97 4.29
CA ASP A 119 5.61 9.18 5.06
C ASP A 119 7.09 9.27 5.36
N HIS A 120 7.73 8.16 5.77
CA HIS A 120 9.17 8.12 6.01
C HIS A 120 9.98 8.35 4.74
N ALA A 121 9.59 7.76 3.61
CA ALA A 121 10.27 7.94 2.34
C ALA A 121 10.18 9.38 1.79
N ALA A 122 9.14 10.13 2.18
CA ALA A 122 8.96 11.53 1.79
C ALA A 122 9.82 12.51 2.62
N GLN A 123 10.44 12.07 3.71
CA GLN A 123 11.29 12.92 4.53
C GLN A 123 12.66 13.13 3.86
N PRO A 124 13.21 14.36 3.88
CA PRO A 124 14.53 14.61 3.30
C PRO A 124 15.58 13.77 4.03
N VAL A 125 16.35 12.99 3.27
CA VAL A 125 17.47 12.23 3.83
C VAL A 125 18.51 13.21 4.36
N SER A 126 18.66 13.28 5.68
CA SER A 126 19.71 14.06 6.31
C SER A 126 21.03 13.32 6.13
N THR A 127 21.79 13.67 5.08
CA THR A 127 23.16 13.21 4.88
C THR A 127 24.03 13.72 6.03
N THR A 128 24.29 12.87 7.02
CA THR A 128 25.29 13.18 8.04
C THR A 128 26.66 12.99 7.38
N ALA A 129 27.28 14.11 6.98
CA ALA A 129 28.67 14.09 6.57
C ALA A 129 29.54 13.71 7.77
N THR A 130 30.05 12.48 7.80
CA THR A 130 31.08 12.08 8.75
C THR A 130 32.35 12.86 8.41
N ASN A 131 32.53 14.02 9.02
CA ASN A 131 33.76 14.80 8.89
C ASN A 131 34.87 14.05 9.62
N GLY A 132 35.61 13.23 8.87
CA GLY A 132 36.80 12.54 9.34
C GLY A 132 37.89 13.56 9.69
N ARG A 133 37.81 14.15 10.89
CA ARG A 133 38.95 14.84 11.50
C ARG A 133 40.01 13.77 11.78
N ARG A 134 40.94 13.57 10.85
CA ARG A 134 42.28 13.11 11.21
C ARG A 134 42.96 14.28 11.93
N GLN A 135 42.79 14.36 13.25
CA GLN A 135 43.74 15.06 14.10
C GLN A 135 44.99 14.17 14.21
N GLY A 136 46.17 14.76 14.01
CA GLY A 136 47.46 14.10 13.77
C GLY A 136 48.07 13.36 14.97
N PRO A 137 49.40 13.13 14.95
CA PRO A 137 50.25 14.27 15.26
C PRO A 137 51.41 14.48 14.29
N CYS A 138 51.74 15.76 14.13
CA CYS A 138 53.03 16.22 13.64
C CYS A 138 54.09 15.75 14.65
N ALA A 139 55.04 14.93 14.21
CA ALA A 139 56.27 14.64 14.93
C ALA A 139 57.44 15.09 14.06
N SER A 140 57.94 16.28 14.37
CA SER A 140 59.24 16.79 13.99
C SER A 140 60.30 16.17 14.89
N SER A 141 61.34 15.55 14.33
CA SER A 141 62.69 15.55 14.92
C SER A 141 63.71 14.91 13.97
N SER A 142 64.67 15.77 13.57
CA SER A 142 66.10 15.52 13.30
C SER A 142 66.52 14.70 12.07
#